data_AF-A0A1F3A7H9-F1
#
_entry.id   AF-A0A1F3A7H9-F1
#
_cell.length_a   1.000
_cell.length_b   1.000
_cell.length_c   1.000
_cell.angle_alpha   90.00
_cell.angle_beta   90.00
_cell.angle_gamma   90.00
#
_symmetry.space_group_name_H-M   'P 1'
#
loop_
_entity.id
_entity.type
_entity.pdbx_description
1 polymer ?
#
loop_
_entity_poly.entity_id
_entity_poly.type
_entity_poly.pdbx_seq_one_letter_code
_entity_poly.pdbx_strand_id
1 'polypeptide(L)'
;MARRKQIYEGKAKILFEGPEPGTLIQYFKDDATAFNNQKRAVLEGKGVLNNRISEFIMQGLERVGVPTHFIRRLNMREQLIRHVEIIPLEVVVRNVAAGSLVKRLGLEDGSQLPRSVIEFYYKNDALGDPLVSEEHITAFNWATPQEIDDMR
;
A
#
# COMPACT_ATOMS: atom_id res chain seq x y z
N MET A 1 -22.78 4.00 21.87
CA MET A 1 -22.61 3.71 20.44
C MET A 1 -21.81 2.42 20.34
N ALA A 2 -22.34 1.40 19.64
CA ALA A 2 -21.68 0.10 19.55
C ALA A 2 -20.28 0.26 18.93
N ARG A 3 -19.24 -0.18 19.63
CA ARG A 3 -17.86 -0.10 19.18
C ARG A 3 -17.70 -1.05 17.99
N ARG A 4 -17.44 -0.52 16.79
CA ARG A 4 -17.22 -1.32 15.57
C ARG A 4 -16.09 -2.32 15.84
N LYS A 5 -16.24 -3.57 15.38
CA LYS A 5 -15.24 -4.62 15.60
C LYS A 5 -13.98 -4.31 14.78
N GLN A 6 -12.87 -4.08 15.48
CA GLN A 6 -11.55 -3.93 14.85
C GLN A 6 -11.06 -5.30 14.37
N ILE A 7 -10.63 -5.37 13.12
CA ILE A 7 -10.13 -6.60 12.48
C ILE A 7 -8.60 -6.60 12.49
N TYR A 8 -8.00 -5.46 12.18
CA TYR A 8 -6.56 -5.32 12.04
C TYR A 8 -6.13 -3.88 12.29
N GLU A 9 -4.96 -3.70 12.87
CA GLU A 9 -4.30 -2.41 12.97
C GLU A 9 -2.86 -2.50 12.47
N GLY A 10 -2.55 -1.69 11.48
CA GLY A 10 -1.19 -1.53 10.95
C GLY A 10 -0.56 -0.21 11.37
N LYS A 11 0.62 0.08 10.80
CA LYS A 11 1.41 1.30 11.11
C LYS A 11 0.61 2.60 10.90
N ALA A 12 -0.15 2.69 9.80
CA ALA A 12 -0.83 3.94 9.39
C ALA A 12 -2.36 3.85 9.29
N LYS A 13 -2.94 2.65 9.44
CA LYS A 13 -4.37 2.39 9.19
C LYS A 13 -4.94 1.39 10.17
N ILE A 14 -6.22 1.51 10.49
CA ILE A 14 -7.02 0.53 11.23
C ILE A 14 -8.13 0.03 10.30
N LEU A 15 -8.39 -1.27 10.30
CA LEU A 15 -9.50 -1.88 9.58
C LEU A 15 -10.56 -2.33 10.58
N PHE A 16 -11.80 -1.90 10.33
CA PHE A 16 -12.98 -2.35 11.06
C PHE A 16 -13.89 -3.14 10.14
N GLU A 17 -14.74 -3.97 10.73
CA GLU A 17 -15.82 -4.66 10.03
C GLU A 17 -16.74 -3.66 9.32
N GLY A 18 -17.04 -3.94 8.05
CA GLY A 18 -17.96 -3.15 7.25
C GLY A 18 -19.43 -3.43 7.57
N PRO A 19 -20.35 -2.58 7.06
CA PRO A 19 -21.78 -2.76 7.26
C PRO A 19 -22.36 -3.95 6.47
N GLU A 20 -21.68 -4.40 5.42
CA GLU A 20 -22.13 -5.45 4.50
C GLU A 20 -21.06 -6.55 4.37
N PRO A 21 -21.44 -7.82 4.16
CA PRO A 21 -20.51 -8.89 3.87
C PRO A 21 -19.56 -8.53 2.71
N GLY A 22 -18.27 -8.83 2.88
CA GLY A 22 -17.26 -8.50 1.87
C GLY A 22 -16.81 -7.03 1.85
N THR A 23 -17.18 -6.23 2.85
CA THR A 23 -16.72 -4.83 2.98
C THR A 23 -16.00 -4.59 4.31
N LEU A 24 -15.04 -3.66 4.30
CA LEU A 24 -14.32 -3.17 5.48
C LEU A 24 -14.39 -1.64 5.56
N ILE A 25 -14.27 -1.11 6.77
CA ILE A 25 -14.04 0.32 7.00
C ILE A 25 -12.56 0.54 7.28
N GLN A 26 -11.90 1.29 6.41
CA GLN A 26 -10.50 1.69 6.54
C GLN A 26 -10.40 3.08 7.18
N TYR A 27 -9.79 3.15 8.35
CA TYR A 27 -9.50 4.39 9.09
C TYR A 27 -8.04 4.80 8.93
N PHE A 28 -7.79 6.07 8.62
CA PHE A 28 -6.45 6.63 8.42
C PHE A 28 -5.94 7.34 9.68
N LYS A 29 -4.80 6.85 10.21
CA LYS A 29 -4.15 7.39 11.41
C LYS A 29 -3.24 8.58 11.09
N ASP A 30 -3.06 9.44 12.09
CA ASP A 30 -2.08 10.53 12.08
C ASP A 30 -0.65 10.03 12.39
N ASP A 31 -0.51 8.77 12.78
CA ASP A 31 0.77 8.10 13.00
C ASP A 31 1.63 8.13 11.73
N ALA A 32 2.85 8.63 11.86
CA ALA A 32 3.91 8.57 10.87
C ALA A 32 5.04 7.69 11.41
N THR A 33 5.50 6.76 10.58
CA THR A 33 6.59 5.83 10.91
C THR A 33 7.68 5.91 9.84
N ALA A 34 8.95 5.98 10.23
CA ALA A 34 10.08 5.91 9.32
C ALA A 34 11.15 4.92 9.82
N PHE A 35 12.02 4.48 8.91
CA PHE A 35 13.13 3.55 9.19
C PHE A 35 12.66 2.27 9.88
N ASN A 36 11.72 1.55 9.26
CA ASN A 36 11.09 0.34 9.82
C ASN A 36 10.64 0.51 11.29
N ASN A 37 9.74 1.48 11.53
CA ASN A 37 9.19 1.82 12.85
C ASN A 37 10.17 2.40 13.90
N GLN A 38 11.44 2.64 13.57
CA GLN A 38 12.42 3.21 14.52
C GLN A 38 12.11 4.68 14.86
N LYS A 39 11.51 5.43 13.94
CA LYS A 39 11.01 6.79 14.21
C LYS A 39 9.50 6.80 14.14
N ARG A 40 8.84 7.30 15.20
CA ARG A 40 7.39 7.48 15.29
C ARG A 40 7.06 8.91 15.66
N ALA A 41 6.09 9.50 14.98
CA ALA A 41 5.54 10.81 15.30
C ALA A 41 4.04 10.82 15.00
N VAL A 42 3.30 11.68 15.68
CA VAL A 42 1.91 11.98 15.33
C VAL A 42 1.91 13.29 14.56
N LEU A 43 1.48 13.25 13.30
CA LEU A 43 1.36 14.43 12.45
C LEU A 43 -0.13 14.76 12.31
N GLU A 44 -0.57 15.77 13.07
CA GLU A 44 -1.98 16.16 13.11
C GLU A 44 -2.52 16.43 11.70
N GLY A 45 -3.65 15.81 11.37
CA GLY A 45 -4.31 15.97 10.07
C GLY A 45 -3.73 15.10 8.95
N LYS A 46 -2.61 14.38 9.16
CA LYS A 46 -2.05 13.44 8.16
C LYS A 46 -3.07 12.41 7.69
N GLY A 47 -3.82 11.79 8.62
CA GLY A 47 -4.82 10.78 8.30
C GLY A 47 -5.96 11.37 7.46
N VAL A 48 -6.34 12.61 7.73
CA VAL A 48 -7.37 13.33 6.96
C VAL A 48 -6.89 13.60 5.53
N LEU A 49 -5.67 14.09 5.37
CA LEU A 49 -5.08 14.33 4.05
C LEU A 49 -4.92 13.04 3.27
N ASN A 50 -4.34 12.00 3.88
CA ASN A 50 -4.14 10.71 3.22
C ASN A 50 -5.45 10.06 2.79
N ASN A 51 -6.50 10.17 3.60
CA ASN A 51 -7.83 9.69 3.22
C ASN A 51 -8.34 10.39 1.93
N ARG A 52 -8.28 11.73 1.88
CA ARG A 52 -8.76 12.48 0.70
C ARG A 52 -7.90 12.25 -0.55
N ILE A 53 -6.58 12.17 -0.38
CA ILE A 53 -5.65 11.88 -1.48
C ILE A 53 -5.88 10.45 -2.00
N SER A 54 -6.03 9.47 -1.10
CA SER A 54 -6.31 8.07 -1.47
C SER A 54 -7.62 7.96 -2.26
N GLU A 55 -8.69 8.62 -1.81
CA GLU A 55 -9.96 8.68 -2.56
C GLU A 55 -9.76 9.27 -3.96
N PHE A 56 -9.08 10.41 -4.08
CA PHE A 56 -8.86 11.08 -5.37
C PHE A 56 -8.11 10.18 -6.36
N ILE A 57 -7.05 9.50 -5.90
CA ILE A 57 -6.25 8.59 -6.73
C ILE A 57 -7.06 7.36 -7.12
N MET A 58 -7.72 6.69 -6.18
CA MET A 58 -8.49 5.48 -6.45
C MET A 58 -9.63 5.74 -7.44
N GLN A 59 -10.36 6.85 -7.29
CA GLN A 59 -11.38 7.27 -8.27
C GLN A 59 -10.77 7.63 -9.63
N GLY A 60 -9.53 8.13 -9.67
CA GLY A 60 -8.79 8.36 -10.92
C GLY A 60 -8.47 7.05 -11.63
N LEU A 61 -8.00 6.05 -10.89
CA LEU A 61 -7.70 4.70 -11.39
C LEU A 61 -8.96 4.00 -11.93
N GLU A 62 -10.06 4.04 -11.20
CA GLU A 62 -11.33 3.44 -11.66
C GLU A 62 -11.85 4.09 -12.95
N ARG A 63 -11.68 5.41 -13.10
CA ARG A 63 -12.08 6.14 -14.32
C ARG A 63 -11.30 5.71 -15.56
N VAL A 64 -10.09 5.20 -15.41
CA VAL A 64 -9.29 4.66 -16.52
C VAL A 64 -9.37 3.14 -16.64
N GLY A 65 -10.29 2.50 -15.90
CA GLY A 65 -10.58 1.07 -15.99
C GLY A 65 -9.74 0.18 -15.08
N VAL A 66 -8.94 0.74 -14.16
CA VAL A 66 -8.16 -0.04 -13.19
C VAL A 66 -9.06 -0.38 -11.99
N PRO A 67 -9.35 -1.67 -11.72
CA PRO A 67 -10.20 -2.05 -10.61
C PRO A 67 -9.51 -1.75 -9.28
N THR A 68 -10.27 -1.21 -8.32
CA THR A 68 -9.74 -0.92 -6.97
C THR A 68 -10.64 -1.48 -5.87
N HIS A 69 -10.10 -1.56 -4.66
CA HIS A 69 -10.93 -1.90 -3.50
C HIS A 69 -11.82 -0.76 -3.03
N PHE A 70 -11.66 0.46 -3.54
CA PHE A 70 -12.36 1.63 -3.03
C PHE A 70 -13.84 1.57 -3.40
N ILE A 71 -14.72 1.86 -2.44
CA ILE A 71 -16.17 1.96 -2.71
C ILE A 71 -16.61 3.42 -2.58
N ARG A 72 -16.40 4.02 -1.39
CA ARG A 72 -16.72 5.42 -1.12
C ARG A 72 -16.08 5.92 0.16
N ARG A 73 -15.87 7.23 0.27
CA ARG A 73 -15.51 7.87 1.55
C ARG A 73 -16.72 7.91 2.49
N LEU A 74 -16.48 7.70 3.79
CA LEU A 74 -17.51 7.79 4.84
C LEU A 74 -17.45 9.13 5.59
N ASN A 75 -16.24 9.60 5.88
CA ASN A 75 -16.00 10.88 6.56
C ASN A 75 -14.55 11.34 6.31
N MET A 76 -14.07 12.32 7.10
CA MET A 76 -12.72 12.87 6.95
C MET A 76 -11.60 11.88 7.19
N ARG A 77 -11.83 10.74 7.87
CA ARG A 77 -10.79 9.74 8.19
C ARG A 77 -11.09 8.32 7.73
N GLU A 78 -12.30 8.05 7.26
CA GLU A 78 -12.77 6.70 6.95
C GLU A 78 -13.20 6.54 5.49
N GLN A 79 -12.89 5.38 4.92
CA GLN A 79 -13.40 4.89 3.64
C GLN A 79 -14.03 3.52 3.81
N LEU A 80 -15.07 3.25 3.01
CA LEU A 80 -15.60 1.93 2.80
C LEU A 80 -14.85 1.29 1.62
N ILE A 81 -14.32 0.09 1.84
CA ILE A 81 -13.54 -0.66 0.86
C ILE A 81 -14.06 -2.10 0.74
N ARG A 82 -13.79 -2.75 -0.39
CA ARG A 82 -13.97 -4.18 -0.61
C ARG A 82 -12.93 -4.95 0.23
N HIS A 83 -13.38 -5.99 0.91
CA HIS A 83 -12.48 -6.95 1.55
C HIS A 83 -11.78 -7.77 0.47
N VAL A 84 -10.46 -7.89 0.58
CA VAL A 84 -9.62 -8.63 -0.36
C VAL A 84 -8.62 -9.47 0.41
N GLU A 85 -8.18 -10.57 -0.19
CA GLU A 85 -6.96 -11.25 0.23
C GLU A 85 -5.77 -10.46 -0.30
N ILE A 86 -4.86 -10.08 0.58
CA ILE A 86 -3.68 -9.29 0.21
C ILE A 86 -2.57 -10.23 -0.24
N ILE A 87 -2.15 -10.11 -1.49
CA ILE A 87 -0.88 -10.68 -1.96
C ILE A 87 0.25 -10.05 -1.13
N PRO A 88 1.15 -10.82 -0.49
CA PRO A 88 2.13 -10.31 0.47
C PRO A 88 3.34 -9.66 -0.24
N LEU A 89 3.07 -8.78 -1.20
CA LEU A 89 4.06 -8.08 -2.02
C LEU A 89 3.78 -6.59 -2.03
N GLU A 90 4.83 -5.79 -1.95
CA GLU A 90 4.80 -4.38 -2.31
C GLU A 90 5.36 -4.22 -3.72
N VAL A 91 4.53 -3.74 -4.64
CA VAL A 91 4.89 -3.47 -6.04
C VAL A 91 5.33 -2.01 -6.15
N VAL A 92 6.60 -1.79 -6.50
CA VAL A 92 7.21 -0.46 -6.55
C VAL A 92 7.59 -0.12 -7.98
N VAL A 93 6.98 0.94 -8.52
CA VAL A 93 7.31 1.49 -9.84
C VAL A 93 8.24 2.69 -9.68
N ARG A 94 9.34 2.72 -10.44
CA ARG A 94 10.34 3.78 -10.43
C ARG A 94 10.52 4.37 -11.82
N ASN A 95 10.37 5.69 -11.94
CA ASN A 95 10.68 6.44 -13.15
C ASN A 95 11.99 7.25 -13.01
N VAL A 96 12.40 7.52 -11.77
CA VAL A 96 13.57 8.31 -11.39
C VAL A 96 14.31 7.54 -10.30
N ALA A 97 15.64 7.58 -10.31
CA ALA A 97 16.46 7.00 -9.26
C ALA A 97 16.30 7.81 -7.97
N ALA A 98 15.79 7.16 -6.92
CA ALA A 98 15.64 7.76 -5.61
C ALA A 98 15.63 6.68 -4.50
N GLY A 99 15.88 7.10 -3.26
CA GLY A 99 15.69 6.27 -2.08
C GLY A 99 16.54 4.99 -2.06
N SER A 100 15.91 3.83 -1.85
CA SER A 100 16.62 2.55 -1.73
C SER A 100 17.34 2.13 -3.02
N LEU A 101 16.85 2.54 -4.20
CA LEU A 101 17.49 2.21 -5.48
C LEU A 101 18.87 2.87 -5.60
N VAL A 102 18.95 4.17 -5.29
CA VAL A 102 20.19 4.96 -5.29
C VAL A 102 21.24 4.33 -4.37
N LYS A 103 20.84 3.99 -3.14
CA LYS A 103 21.74 3.35 -2.17
C LYS A 103 22.21 1.96 -2.61
N ARG A 104 21.33 1.18 -3.23
CA ARG A 104 21.60 -0.20 -3.64
C ARG A 104 22.52 -0.28 -4.86
N LEU A 105 22.37 0.63 -5.82
CA LEU A 105 23.07 0.58 -7.10
C LEU A 105 24.13 1.68 -7.29
N GLY A 106 24.29 2.60 -6.34
CA GLY A 106 25.25 3.69 -6.43
C GLY A 106 24.92 4.72 -7.51
N LEU A 107 23.62 4.93 -7.78
CA LEU A 107 23.15 5.91 -8.77
C LEU A 107 23.15 7.33 -8.19
N GLU A 108 23.09 8.33 -9.06
CA GLU A 108 22.84 9.71 -8.66
C GLU A 108 21.35 9.91 -8.34
N ASP A 109 21.04 10.52 -7.19
CA ASP A 109 19.66 10.81 -6.77
C ASP A 109 19.03 11.86 -7.70
N GLY A 110 17.83 11.57 -8.20
CA GLY A 110 17.13 12.38 -9.19
C GLY A 110 17.47 12.06 -10.65
N SER A 111 18.41 11.14 -10.92
CA SER A 111 18.71 10.73 -12.30
C SER A 111 17.54 10.00 -12.97
N GLN A 112 17.28 10.31 -14.24
CA GLN A 112 16.22 9.66 -15.01
C GLN A 112 16.59 8.22 -15.35
N LEU A 113 15.63 7.31 -15.20
CA LEU A 113 15.81 5.93 -15.64
C LEU A 113 15.46 5.83 -17.12
N PRO A 114 16.18 5.01 -17.92
CA PRO A 114 15.93 4.86 -19.35
C PRO A 114 14.55 4.23 -19.65
N ARG A 115 13.95 3.56 -18.66
CA ARG A 115 12.58 3.03 -18.65
C ARG A 115 12.09 2.90 -17.22
N SER A 116 10.77 2.79 -17.05
CA SER A 116 10.19 2.44 -15.75
C SER A 116 10.71 1.08 -15.28
N VAL A 117 11.06 1.01 -14.01
CA VAL A 117 11.51 -0.20 -13.33
C VAL A 117 10.44 -0.63 -12.33
N ILE A 118 10.02 -1.89 -12.40
CA ILE A 118 9.08 -2.51 -11.47
C ILE A 118 9.88 -3.43 -10.55
N GLU A 119 9.72 -3.26 -9.25
CA GLU A 119 10.38 -4.06 -8.21
C GLU A 119 9.36 -4.64 -7.26
N PHE A 120 9.60 -5.88 -6.81
CA PHE A 120 8.77 -6.54 -5.81
C PHE A 120 9.51 -6.62 -4.48
N TYR A 121 8.82 -6.29 -3.40
CA TYR A 121 9.34 -6.44 -2.03
C TYR A 121 8.41 -7.35 -1.25
N TYR A 122 8.95 -8.34 -0.56
CA TYR A 122 8.15 -9.24 0.27
C TYR A 122 7.65 -8.49 1.49
N LYS A 123 6.33 -8.39 1.65
CA LYS A 123 5.70 -7.62 2.74
C LYS A 123 5.89 -8.33 4.07
N ASN A 124 6.95 -8.00 4.78
CA ASN A 124 7.29 -8.58 6.06
C ASN A 124 8.12 -7.57 6.87
N ASP A 125 7.43 -6.86 7.77
CA ASP A 125 8.02 -5.83 8.62
C ASP A 125 9.20 -6.35 9.46
N ALA A 126 9.17 -7.62 9.88
CA ALA A 126 10.23 -8.22 10.69
C ALA A 126 11.52 -8.46 9.88
N LEU A 127 11.38 -8.71 8.57
CA LEU A 127 12.49 -8.86 7.64
C LEU A 127 12.92 -7.53 6.99
N GLY A 128 12.18 -6.45 7.26
CA GLY A 128 12.45 -5.13 6.68
C GLY A 128 12.10 -5.05 5.20
N ASP A 129 11.06 -5.77 4.79
CA ASP A 129 10.50 -5.79 3.44
C ASP A 129 11.56 -6.04 2.35
N PRO A 130 12.17 -7.24 2.29
CA PRO A 130 13.30 -7.49 1.38
C PRO A 130 12.89 -7.48 -0.09
N LEU A 131 13.80 -7.02 -0.97
CA LEU A 131 13.64 -7.13 -2.42
C LEU A 131 13.61 -8.62 -2.82
N VAL A 132 12.64 -9.01 -3.64
CA VAL A 132 12.48 -10.37 -4.13
C VAL A 132 12.35 -10.42 -5.64
N SER A 133 12.79 -11.54 -6.23
CA SER A 133 12.61 -11.84 -7.65
C SER A 133 11.29 -12.55 -7.89
N GLU A 134 10.87 -12.64 -9.15
CA GLU A 134 9.70 -13.44 -9.56
C GLU A 134 9.87 -14.91 -9.24
N GLU A 135 11.10 -15.42 -9.33
CA GLU A 135 11.44 -16.78 -8.89
C GLU A 135 11.12 -17.00 -7.41
N HIS A 136 11.40 -16.04 -6.52
CA HIS A 136 10.98 -16.17 -5.13
C HIS A 136 9.45 -16.17 -5.01
N ILE A 137 8.77 -15.30 -5.74
CA ILE A 137 7.31 -15.16 -5.69
C ILE A 137 6.62 -16.47 -6.09
N THR A 138 7.04 -17.06 -7.21
CA THR A 138 6.45 -18.30 -7.73
C THR A 138 6.89 -19.52 -6.90
N ALA A 139 8.16 -19.62 -6.50
CA ALA A 139 8.65 -20.75 -5.71
C ALA A 139 7.97 -20.84 -4.33
N PHE A 140 7.60 -19.71 -3.73
CA PHE A 140 6.90 -19.67 -2.43
C PHE A 140 5.38 -19.53 -2.56
N ASN A 141 4.83 -19.59 -3.77
CA ASN A 141 3.39 -19.47 -4.06
C ASN A 141 2.75 -18.21 -3.45
N TRP A 142 3.46 -17.07 -3.49
CA TRP A 142 2.90 -15.80 -3.04
C TRP A 142 1.98 -15.16 -4.08
N ALA A 143 2.26 -15.41 -5.36
CA ALA A 143 1.40 -15.07 -6.49
C ALA A 143 1.70 -16.04 -7.64
N THR A 144 0.69 -16.30 -8.46
CA THR A 144 0.80 -17.06 -9.71
C THR A 144 1.48 -16.21 -10.79
N PRO A 145 2.06 -16.84 -11.83
CA PRO A 145 2.58 -16.10 -12.99
C PRO A 145 1.57 -15.13 -13.60
N GLN A 146 0.29 -15.53 -13.67
CA GLN A 146 -0.78 -14.65 -14.19
C GLN A 146 -1.00 -13.43 -13.30
N GLU A 147 -1.02 -13.60 -11.97
CA GLU A 147 -1.16 -12.46 -11.05
C GLU A 147 0.06 -11.52 -11.12
N ILE A 148 1.27 -12.05 -11.34
CA ILE A 148 2.47 -11.25 -11.56
C ILE A 148 2.34 -10.42 -12.84
N ASP A 149 1.85 -11.02 -13.92
CA ASP A 149 1.60 -10.33 -15.18
C ASP A 149 0.49 -9.28 -15.05
N ASP A 150 -0.58 -9.56 -14.31
CA ASP A 150 -1.67 -8.60 -14.05
C ASP A 150 -1.22 -7.41 -13.18
N MET A 151 -0.18 -7.58 -12.36
CA MET A 151 0.41 -6.52 -11.53
C MET A 151 1.40 -5.60 -12.28
N ARG A 152 1.83 -5.97 -13.49
CA ARG A 152 2.84 -5.25 -14.29
C ARG A 152 2.24 -4.24 -15.26
#